data_AF-A0A6J7LVM9-F1
#
_entry.id   AF-A0A6J7LVM9-F1
#
_cell.length_a   1.000
_cell.length_b   1.000
_cell.length_c   1.000
_cell.angle_alpha   90.00
_cell.angle_beta   90.00
_cell.angle_gamma   90.00
#
_symmetry.space_group_name_H-M   'P 1'
#
loop_
_entity.id
_entity.type
_entity.pdbx_description
1 polymer ?
#
loop_
_entity_poly.entity_id
_entity_poly.type
_entity_poly.pdbx_seq_one_letter_code
_entity_poly.pdbx_strand_id
1 'polypeptide(L)'
;MVFFASSKSFAEAGSVCDSACHFLEAQTVSVGSVPWCVGSGASEYVQPNDTTLGSGYSNTQAMLQVCTSGAANSAVAPSGGLSDWFLPSQVELWGFNDWSGPGVLCGFGAGGGEAAAWTSSENGKNAADWVGSGDTGGSLPKSSYDNVCPIRAFSS
;
A
#
# COMPACT_ATOMS: atom_id res chain seq x y z
N MET A 1 9.46 9.17 4.70
CA MET A 1 9.47 10.41 3.89
C MET A 1 8.05 10.80 3.57
N VAL A 2 7.66 12.02 3.93
CA VAL A 2 6.31 12.55 3.61
C VAL A 2 6.21 12.79 2.11
N PHE A 3 5.23 12.16 1.47
CA PHE A 3 4.97 12.33 0.04
C PHE A 3 3.60 12.97 -0.22
N PHE A 4 2.69 12.92 0.75
CA PHE A 4 1.38 13.52 0.67
C PHE A 4 1.11 14.41 1.89
N ALA A 5 0.57 15.60 1.65
CA ALA A 5 0.16 16.55 2.67
C ALA A 5 -1.15 17.22 2.24
N SER A 6 -2.15 17.22 3.12
CA SER A 6 -3.46 17.80 2.86
C SER A 6 -3.74 18.99 3.79
N SER A 7 -4.33 20.06 3.22
CA SER A 7 -4.78 21.23 3.98
C SER A 7 -6.04 20.96 4.82
N LYS A 8 -6.77 19.88 4.51
CA LYS A 8 -7.90 19.38 5.30
C LYS A 8 -7.55 18.01 5.86
N SER A 9 -8.07 17.70 7.05
CA SER A 9 -7.91 16.36 7.57
C SER A 9 -8.67 15.35 6.70
N PHE A 10 -8.12 14.15 6.59
CA PHE A 10 -8.79 12.97 6.06
C PHE A 10 -8.86 11.90 7.15
N ALA A 11 -9.74 10.93 6.96
CA ALA A 11 -9.91 9.83 7.89
C ALA A 11 -9.17 8.60 7.38
N GLU A 12 -8.26 8.06 8.18
CA GLU A 12 -7.61 6.77 7.98
C GLU A 12 -8.02 5.89 9.16
N ALA A 13 -9.20 5.28 9.04
CA ALA A 13 -9.91 4.68 10.17
C ALA A 13 -9.08 3.59 10.87
N GLY A 14 -8.86 3.75 12.17
CA GLY A 14 -8.07 2.82 12.98
C GLY A 14 -6.54 3.03 12.94
N SER A 15 -6.04 3.93 12.08
CA SER A 15 -4.65 4.40 12.15
C SER A 15 -4.42 5.31 13.37
N VAL A 16 -3.17 5.74 13.58
CA VAL A 16 -2.79 6.61 14.70
C VAL A 16 -3.52 7.96 14.70
N CYS A 17 -3.78 8.53 13.52
CA CYS A 17 -4.46 9.82 13.40
C CYS A 17 -5.98 9.69 13.21
N ASP A 18 -6.50 8.49 12.97
CA ASP A 18 -7.93 8.21 12.77
C ASP A 18 -8.60 9.24 11.86
N SER A 19 -9.49 10.11 12.34
CA SER A 19 -10.16 11.14 11.53
C SER A 19 -9.36 12.45 11.31
N ALA A 20 -8.15 12.56 11.86
CA ALA A 20 -7.35 13.78 11.94
C ALA A 20 -6.06 13.72 11.09
N CYS A 21 -5.99 12.80 10.13
CA CYS A 21 -4.79 12.61 9.32
C CYS A 21 -4.57 13.78 8.36
N HIS A 22 -3.33 14.23 8.25
CA HIS A 22 -2.92 15.30 7.32
C HIS A 22 -1.79 14.85 6.38
N PHE A 23 -1.04 13.84 6.78
CA PHE A 23 0.17 13.43 6.10
C PHE A 23 0.18 11.93 5.87
N LEU A 24 0.76 11.54 4.73
CA LEU A 24 1.22 10.19 4.51
C LEU A 24 2.72 10.21 4.30
N GLU A 25 3.41 9.30 4.97
CA GLU A 25 4.81 9.04 4.70
C GLU A 25 5.07 7.60 4.29
N ALA A 26 6.03 7.44 3.38
CA ALA A 26 6.51 6.16 2.91
C ALA A 26 7.75 5.73 3.68
N GLN A 27 7.86 4.43 3.90
CA GLN A 27 9.12 3.79 4.27
C GLN A 27 10.06 3.85 3.08
N THR A 28 11.27 4.38 3.26
CA THR A 28 12.20 4.67 2.15
C THR A 28 13.18 3.54 1.83
N VAL A 29 12.95 2.37 2.42
CA VAL A 29 13.79 1.19 2.24
C VAL A 29 12.92 0.10 1.63
N SER A 30 13.43 -0.53 0.57
CA SER A 30 12.72 -1.62 -0.09
C SER A 30 12.42 -2.75 0.89
N VAL A 31 11.15 -3.17 0.92
CA VAL A 31 10.68 -4.34 1.68
C VAL A 31 10.69 -5.60 0.80
N GLY A 32 11.07 -5.46 -0.47
CA GLY A 32 11.14 -6.54 -1.44
C GLY A 32 9.82 -6.78 -2.19
N SER A 33 9.89 -7.73 -3.12
CA SER A 33 8.79 -8.14 -3.98
C SER A 33 8.18 -9.45 -3.46
N VAL A 34 6.85 -9.47 -3.31
CA VAL A 34 6.09 -10.60 -2.75
C VAL A 34 4.73 -10.76 -3.44
N PRO A 35 4.06 -11.92 -3.31
CA PRO A 35 2.64 -12.06 -3.65
C PRO A 35 1.77 -11.08 -2.89
N TRP A 36 0.66 -10.65 -3.49
CA TRP A 36 -0.31 -9.79 -2.82
C TRP A 36 -0.88 -10.46 -1.56
N CYS A 37 -1.27 -11.73 -1.69
CA CYS A 37 -1.80 -12.55 -0.61
C CYS A 37 -1.45 -14.02 -0.82
N VAL A 38 -1.01 -14.70 0.23
CA VAL A 38 -0.80 -16.14 0.28
C VAL A 38 -1.82 -16.75 1.27
N GLY A 39 -2.33 -17.94 0.97
CA GLY A 39 -3.37 -18.62 1.74
C GLY A 39 -4.69 -18.68 0.99
N SER A 40 -5.81 -18.81 1.70
CA SER A 40 -7.16 -18.85 1.09
C SER A 40 -7.47 -17.57 0.30
N GLY A 41 -7.00 -16.42 0.76
CA GLY A 41 -7.20 -15.12 0.10
C GLY A 41 -6.53 -14.96 -1.26
N ALA A 42 -5.64 -15.88 -1.66
CA ALA A 42 -4.95 -15.84 -2.96
C ALA A 42 -5.89 -16.12 -4.14
N SER A 43 -7.02 -16.80 -3.91
CA SER A 43 -8.01 -17.20 -4.94
C SER A 43 -9.46 -16.95 -4.51
N GLU A 44 -9.67 -16.22 -3.43
CA GLU A 44 -10.98 -15.88 -2.88
C GLU A 44 -11.13 -14.37 -2.71
N TYR A 45 -12.35 -13.91 -2.42
CA TYR A 45 -12.55 -12.52 -2.03
C TYR A 45 -12.06 -12.31 -0.59
N VAL A 46 -11.07 -11.43 -0.45
CA VAL A 46 -10.58 -10.89 0.83
C VAL A 46 -11.43 -9.68 1.25
N GLN A 47 -12.06 -8.99 0.28
CA GLN A 47 -12.94 -7.82 0.40
C GLN A 47 -12.37 -6.44 0.80
N PRO A 48 -11.05 -6.15 0.77
CA PRO A 48 -10.56 -4.78 0.80
C PRO A 48 -10.61 -4.19 -0.62
N ASN A 49 -11.78 -3.77 -1.10
CA ASN A 49 -11.94 -3.22 -2.46
C ASN A 49 -12.06 -1.69 -2.50
N ASP A 50 -11.91 -1.03 -1.35
CA ASP A 50 -11.87 0.42 -1.30
C ASP A 50 -10.52 0.92 -1.84
N THR A 51 -10.58 1.85 -2.77
CA THR A 51 -9.42 2.44 -3.44
C THR A 51 -9.16 3.87 -2.99
N THR A 52 -10.01 4.43 -2.12
CA THR A 52 -10.01 5.87 -1.78
C THR A 52 -8.92 6.25 -0.77
N LEU A 53 -8.63 7.55 -0.68
CA LEU A 53 -7.77 8.10 0.37
C LEU A 53 -8.39 7.84 1.74
N GLY A 54 -7.64 7.22 2.66
CA GLY A 54 -8.13 6.88 3.99
C GLY A 54 -8.46 5.40 4.21
N SER A 55 -8.27 4.56 3.19
CA SER A 55 -8.73 3.18 3.20
C SER A 55 -7.60 2.16 3.37
N GLY A 56 -6.34 2.52 3.11
CA GLY A 56 -5.22 1.59 3.10
C GLY A 56 -5.03 0.85 4.42
N TYR A 57 -5.18 1.55 5.55
CA TYR A 57 -5.04 0.92 6.87
C TYR A 57 -6.12 -0.14 7.10
N SER A 58 -7.39 0.22 6.89
CA SER A 58 -8.52 -0.69 7.11
C SER A 58 -8.46 -1.91 6.17
N ASN A 59 -8.08 -1.68 4.92
CA ASN A 59 -7.84 -2.73 3.93
C ASN A 59 -6.72 -3.67 4.36
N THR A 60 -5.59 -3.11 4.83
CA THR A 60 -4.46 -3.89 5.34
C THR A 60 -4.89 -4.78 6.52
N GLN A 61 -5.69 -4.25 7.45
CA GLN A 61 -6.22 -5.06 8.56
C GLN A 61 -7.09 -6.22 8.07
N ALA A 62 -7.95 -5.99 7.08
CA ALA A 62 -8.77 -7.05 6.48
C ALA A 62 -7.89 -8.13 5.79
N MET A 63 -6.85 -7.71 5.06
CA MET A 63 -5.88 -8.64 4.46
C MET A 63 -5.20 -9.50 5.52
N LEU A 64 -4.76 -8.93 6.64
CA LEU A 64 -4.08 -9.67 7.71
C LEU A 64 -4.96 -10.74 8.39
N GLN A 65 -6.29 -10.65 8.30
CA GLN A 65 -7.19 -11.69 8.82
C GLN A 65 -7.28 -12.92 7.91
N VAL A 66 -6.92 -12.79 6.62
CA VAL A 66 -7.13 -13.83 5.60
C VAL A 66 -5.81 -14.34 5.02
N CYS A 67 -4.84 -13.45 4.82
CA CYS A 67 -3.56 -13.74 4.22
C CYS A 67 -2.58 -14.23 5.29
N THR A 68 -1.99 -15.41 5.07
CA THR A 68 -0.96 -15.96 5.96
C THR A 68 0.39 -15.29 5.76
N SER A 69 0.63 -14.77 4.56
CA SER A 69 1.78 -13.92 4.19
C SER A 69 1.42 -13.11 2.93
N GLY A 70 2.31 -12.19 2.54
CA GLY A 70 2.12 -11.37 1.34
C GLY A 70 2.31 -9.88 1.62
N ALA A 71 1.76 -9.04 0.74
CA ALA A 71 2.02 -7.61 0.73
C ALA A 71 1.66 -6.92 2.06
N ALA A 72 0.48 -7.21 2.63
CA ALA A 72 0.07 -6.65 3.93
C ALA A 72 1.00 -7.06 5.08
N ASN A 73 1.37 -8.35 5.15
CA ASN A 73 2.27 -8.86 6.19
C ASN A 73 3.67 -8.23 6.09
N SER A 74 4.16 -8.03 4.87
CA SER A 74 5.42 -7.31 4.61
C SER A 74 5.31 -5.83 4.98
N ALA A 75 4.16 -5.19 4.70
CA ALA A 75 3.94 -3.77 4.95
C ALA A 75 3.85 -3.41 6.44
N VAL A 76 3.36 -4.32 7.29
CA VAL A 76 3.27 -4.06 8.75
C VAL A 76 4.53 -4.46 9.54
N ALA A 77 5.50 -5.12 8.90
CA ALA A 77 6.75 -5.56 9.51
C ALA A 77 8.03 -4.79 9.10
N PRO A 78 8.02 -3.53 8.65
CA PRO A 78 9.21 -2.92 8.08
C PRO A 78 10.24 -2.56 9.15
N SER A 79 11.52 -2.57 8.73
CA SER A 79 12.67 -2.21 9.55
C SER A 79 12.71 -0.71 9.82
N GLY A 80 12.20 -0.26 10.97
CA GLY A 80 12.21 1.18 11.31
C GLY A 80 11.76 1.56 12.71
N GLY A 81 11.33 0.60 13.55
CA GLY A 81 10.95 0.85 14.95
C GLY A 81 9.55 1.47 15.17
N LEU A 82 8.86 1.85 14.10
CA LEU A 82 7.46 2.28 14.10
C LEU A 82 6.56 1.10 13.71
N SER A 83 5.36 1.01 14.31
CA SER A 83 4.46 -0.15 14.21
C SER A 83 3.14 0.14 13.52
N ASP A 84 2.96 1.35 12.99
CA ASP A 84 1.73 1.86 12.38
C ASP A 84 1.80 1.88 10.84
N TRP A 85 2.73 1.12 10.26
CA TRP A 85 2.84 0.95 8.81
C TRP A 85 1.72 0.07 8.27
N PHE A 86 1.28 0.37 7.06
CA PHE A 86 0.26 -0.38 6.33
C PHE A 86 0.52 -0.35 4.82
N LEU A 87 -0.19 -1.21 4.09
CA LEU A 87 -0.16 -1.23 2.63
C LEU A 87 -1.14 -0.16 2.11
N PRO A 88 -0.70 0.79 1.27
CA PRO A 88 -1.54 1.90 0.81
C PRO A 88 -2.70 1.43 -0.05
N SER A 89 -3.82 2.16 -0.01
CA SER A 89 -4.86 2.06 -1.03
C SER A 89 -4.34 2.54 -2.39
N GLN A 90 -5.09 2.28 -3.46
CA GLN A 90 -4.72 2.75 -4.79
C GLN A 90 -4.57 4.28 -4.86
N VAL A 91 -5.48 5.07 -4.29
CA VAL A 91 -5.39 6.54 -4.31
C VAL A 91 -4.25 7.04 -3.42
N GLU A 92 -4.00 6.40 -2.28
CA GLU A 92 -2.85 6.76 -1.41
C GLU A 92 -1.52 6.53 -2.13
N LEU A 93 -1.36 5.39 -2.80
CA LEU A 93 -0.17 5.08 -3.58
C LEU A 93 -0.08 5.94 -4.85
N TRP A 94 -1.21 6.37 -5.41
CA TRP A 94 -1.23 7.31 -6.53
C TRP A 94 -0.74 8.71 -6.14
N GLY A 95 -0.84 9.10 -4.86
CA GLY A 95 -0.24 10.33 -4.33
C GLY A 95 1.27 10.46 -4.58
N PHE A 96 1.94 9.36 -4.95
CA PHE A 96 3.35 9.34 -5.34
C PHE A 96 3.63 9.87 -6.76
N ASN A 97 2.62 10.02 -7.62
CA ASN A 97 2.83 10.42 -9.02
C ASN A 97 3.40 11.83 -9.19
N ASP A 98 3.27 12.69 -8.18
CA ASP A 98 3.92 14.01 -8.16
C ASP A 98 5.45 13.94 -7.91
N TRP A 99 5.97 12.78 -7.48
CA TRP A 99 7.32 12.63 -6.90
C TRP A 99 8.25 11.63 -7.59
N SER A 100 7.95 11.21 -8.84
CA SER A 100 8.66 10.15 -9.59
C SER A 100 8.20 8.70 -9.29
N GLY A 101 7.12 8.54 -8.52
CA GLY A 101 6.46 7.26 -8.24
C GLY A 101 7.10 6.41 -7.14
N PRO A 102 6.50 5.24 -6.83
CA PRO A 102 6.84 4.47 -5.63
C PRO A 102 8.24 3.84 -5.69
N GLY A 103 8.79 3.59 -6.88
CA GLY A 103 10.15 3.03 -7.02
C GLY A 103 11.26 3.86 -6.40
N VAL A 104 11.19 5.18 -6.54
CA VAL A 104 12.15 6.11 -5.93
C VAL A 104 11.87 6.28 -4.45
N LEU A 105 10.62 6.51 -4.07
CA LEU A 105 10.26 6.86 -2.70
C LEU A 105 10.39 5.69 -1.73
N CYS A 106 10.16 4.47 -2.19
CA CYS A 106 10.18 3.25 -1.37
C CYS A 106 11.43 2.39 -1.62
N GLY A 107 12.39 2.90 -2.40
CA GLY A 107 13.75 2.37 -2.46
C GLY A 107 13.96 1.10 -3.29
N PHE A 108 13.05 0.78 -4.23
CA PHE A 108 13.20 -0.37 -5.14
C PHE A 108 13.64 0.01 -6.58
N GLY A 109 13.95 1.28 -6.83
CA GLY A 109 14.63 1.75 -8.06
C GLY A 109 13.69 2.44 -9.06
N ALA A 110 14.26 3.29 -9.92
CA ALA A 110 13.51 4.17 -10.84
C ALA A 110 13.28 3.59 -12.25
N GLY A 111 13.67 2.33 -12.52
CA GLY A 111 13.75 1.79 -13.90
C GLY A 111 12.62 0.83 -14.25
N GLY A 112 11.91 1.13 -15.35
CA GLY A 112 11.03 0.30 -16.20
C GLY A 112 10.41 -0.99 -15.63
N GLY A 113 9.07 -1.11 -15.64
CA GLY A 113 8.32 -2.35 -15.34
C GLY A 113 8.41 -2.86 -13.89
N GLU A 114 9.50 -2.57 -13.18
CA GLU A 114 9.86 -3.00 -11.83
C GLU A 114 9.64 -1.88 -10.79
N ALA A 115 9.20 -0.70 -11.22
CA ALA A 115 8.91 0.46 -10.37
C ALA A 115 7.41 0.56 -9.97
N ALA A 116 6.75 -0.59 -9.87
CA ALA A 116 5.39 -0.73 -9.37
C ALA A 116 5.38 -1.22 -7.92
N ALA A 117 4.32 -0.94 -7.20
CA ALA A 117 4.05 -1.54 -5.90
C ALA A 117 2.59 -1.96 -5.79
N TRP A 118 2.37 -3.01 -5.03
CA TRP A 118 1.05 -3.44 -4.61
C TRP A 118 0.34 -2.34 -3.83
N THR A 119 -0.96 -2.24 -4.09
CA THR A 119 -1.91 -1.54 -3.22
C THR A 119 -2.62 -2.55 -2.33
N SER A 120 -3.33 -2.09 -1.31
CA SER A 120 -4.23 -2.91 -0.50
C SER A 120 -5.56 -3.21 -1.19
N SER A 121 -5.77 -2.73 -2.42
CA SER A 121 -7.05 -2.79 -3.11
C SER A 121 -7.18 -4.08 -3.92
N GLU A 122 -8.18 -4.88 -3.59
CA GLU A 122 -8.54 -6.13 -4.25
C GLU A 122 -9.30 -5.87 -5.56
N ASN A 123 -8.88 -6.52 -6.63
CA ASN A 123 -9.54 -6.47 -7.95
C ASN A 123 -10.10 -7.84 -8.32
N GLY A 124 -11.17 -8.21 -7.62
CA GLY A 124 -11.81 -9.51 -7.80
C GLY A 124 -11.09 -10.66 -7.08
N LYS A 125 -11.60 -11.88 -7.30
CA LYS A 125 -11.14 -13.07 -6.56
C LYS A 125 -9.65 -13.39 -6.76
N ASN A 126 -9.14 -13.11 -7.96
CA ASN A 126 -7.83 -13.62 -8.39
C ASN A 126 -6.81 -12.52 -8.66
N ALA A 127 -7.18 -11.24 -8.58
CA ALA A 127 -6.29 -10.13 -8.89
C ALA A 127 -6.36 -9.04 -7.82
N ALA A 128 -5.33 -8.22 -7.80
CA ALA A 128 -5.21 -7.05 -6.95
C ALA A 128 -4.60 -5.90 -7.74
N ASP A 129 -4.80 -4.68 -7.25
CA ASP A 129 -4.32 -3.49 -7.93
C ASP A 129 -2.89 -3.12 -7.50
N TRP A 130 -2.11 -2.64 -8.46
CA TRP A 130 -0.78 -2.09 -8.28
C TRP A 130 -0.73 -0.68 -8.87
N VAL A 131 0.22 0.14 -8.42
CA VAL A 131 0.50 1.48 -8.99
C VAL A 131 1.99 1.59 -9.28
N GLY A 132 2.32 2.12 -10.46
CA GLY A 132 3.71 2.29 -10.91
C GLY A 132 4.09 3.74 -11.16
N SER A 133 5.38 4.00 -11.26
CA SER A 133 5.91 5.33 -11.54
C SER A 133 5.39 5.91 -12.86
N GLY A 134 4.58 6.97 -12.77
CA GLY A 134 3.98 7.64 -13.94
C GLY A 134 2.83 6.86 -14.57
N ASP A 135 2.35 5.80 -13.90
CA ASP A 135 1.19 5.01 -14.28
C ASP A 135 0.05 5.26 -13.27
N THR A 136 -1.20 5.19 -13.71
CA THR A 136 -2.37 5.14 -12.82
C THR A 136 -2.56 3.77 -12.18
N GLY A 137 -1.77 2.78 -12.64
CA GLY A 137 -1.81 1.42 -12.15
C GLY A 137 -2.62 0.48 -13.02
N GLY A 138 -2.69 -0.76 -12.58
CA GLY A 138 -3.46 -1.82 -13.21
C GLY A 138 -3.71 -2.95 -12.22
N SER A 139 -4.09 -4.12 -12.74
CA SER A 139 -4.26 -5.30 -11.91
C SER A 139 -3.37 -6.45 -12.37
N LEU A 140 -2.92 -7.23 -11.39
CA LEU A 140 -2.12 -8.43 -11.60
C LEU A 140 -2.69 -9.57 -10.75
N PRO A 141 -2.46 -10.84 -11.13
CA PRO A 141 -2.83 -11.97 -10.30
C PRO A 141 -2.28 -11.82 -8.88
N LYS A 142 -3.06 -12.19 -7.85
CA LYS A 142 -2.64 -12.09 -6.44
C LYS A 142 -1.39 -12.91 -6.11
N SER A 143 -1.09 -13.92 -6.93
CA SER A 143 0.11 -14.75 -6.85
C SER A 143 1.34 -14.14 -7.53
N SER A 144 1.18 -13.07 -8.31
CA SER A 144 2.30 -12.37 -8.94
C SER A 144 3.16 -11.67 -7.90
N TYR A 145 4.45 -11.51 -8.21
CA TYR A 145 5.37 -10.80 -7.35
C TYR A 145 5.41 -9.34 -7.77
N ASP A 146 5.16 -8.44 -6.81
CA ASP A 146 5.34 -6.99 -6.98
C ASP A 146 5.84 -6.38 -5.68
N ASN A 147 6.41 -5.18 -5.76
CA ASN A 147 7.04 -4.53 -4.61
C ASN A 147 6.02 -4.10 -3.56
N VAL A 148 6.49 -3.95 -2.34
CA VAL A 148 5.70 -3.42 -1.22
C VAL A 148 6.26 -2.07 -0.82
N CYS A 149 5.38 -1.06 -0.81
CA CYS A 149 5.68 0.25 -0.26
C CYS A 149 4.84 0.50 0.99
N PRO A 150 5.38 0.26 2.20
CA PRO A 150 4.68 0.60 3.42
C PRO A 150 4.53 2.11 3.55
N ILE A 151 3.33 2.53 3.95
CA ILE A 151 3.06 3.92 4.32
C ILE A 151 2.48 3.99 5.73
N ARG A 152 2.51 5.18 6.33
CA ARG A 152 1.77 5.48 7.56
C ARG A 152 1.13 6.86 7.50
N ALA A 153 0.07 7.04 8.26
CA ALA A 153 -0.70 8.28 8.34
C ALA A 153 -0.52 8.96 9.70
N PHE A 154 -0.41 10.29 9.71
CA PHE A 154 -0.27 11.08 10.95
C PHE A 154 -0.81 12.51 10.81
N SER A 155 -0.96 13.19 11.95
CA SER A 155 -1.59 14.53 12.04
C SER A 155 -0.61 15.71 12.10
N SER A 156 0.61 15.51 12.63
CA SER A 156 1.65 16.55 12.81
C SER A 156 3.01 15.95 13.09
#